data_AF-A0A7V4GHU5-F1
#
_entry.id   AF-A0A7V4GHU5-F1
#
_cell.length_a   1.000
_cell.length_b   1.000
_cell.length_c   1.000
_cell.angle_alpha   90.00
_cell.angle_beta   90.00
_cell.angle_gamma   90.00
#
_symmetry.space_group_name_H-M   'P 1'
#
loop_
_entity.id
_entity.type
_entity.pdbx_description
1 polymer ?
#
loop_
_entity_poly.entity_id
_entity_poly.type
_entity_poly.pdbx_seq_one_letter_code
_entity_poly.pdbx_strand_id
1 'polypeptide(L)'
;MTEPTDRPTAEELRARLTPEQYHVTQERGTEPPFRNAYWDHHEPGLYVDVVSGEPLFSSTDKFDSGTGWPSFTRPLRPEAVVERADESHGMRRVEVRSRAADSHLGHVFPDGPGPGGLRYCINSAALRFVPADRLVEEGYGEYAERFEAAGRRKQAAARATALLAGGCFWGVEQLLRELDGVLDTEVGYTGGTLEHPRYADVKTGRTGHAEAVRVEFDPSRLPYADLLRYFFRLHDPTTRNRQGNDVGTQYRSAIFYFDDEQRATAERVRAEVDASGRWPAPVVTEIVPAGPFWPAEPEHQDYLVHHPGGYTCHWLRD
;
A
#
# COMPACT_ATOMS: atom_id res chain seq x y z
N MET A 1 -9.75 28.70 44.06
CA MET A 1 -9.92 27.55 43.14
C MET A 1 -8.84 27.71 42.09
N THR A 2 -7.77 26.94 42.21
CA THR A 2 -6.62 26.98 41.30
C THR A 2 -7.03 26.35 39.97
N GLU A 3 -7.11 27.17 38.91
CA GLU A 3 -7.23 26.66 37.54
C GLU A 3 -6.00 25.80 37.20
N PRO A 4 -6.15 24.73 36.39
CA PRO A 4 -5.01 23.89 36.04
C PRO A 4 -4.05 24.68 35.14
N THR A 5 -2.82 24.87 35.63
CA THR A 5 -1.70 25.60 35.02
C THR A 5 -1.05 24.90 33.83
N ASP A 6 -1.78 24.07 33.08
CA ASP A 6 -1.22 23.14 32.08
C ASP A 6 -1.79 23.35 30.65
N ARG A 7 -2.57 24.42 30.43
CA ARG A 7 -3.09 24.77 29.10
C ARG A 7 -2.12 25.70 28.37
N PRO A 8 -1.76 25.42 27.11
CA PRO A 8 -0.93 26.31 26.31
C PRO A 8 -1.55 27.70 26.21
N THR A 9 -0.71 28.72 26.27
CA THR A 9 -1.11 30.12 26.09
C THR A 9 -1.54 30.39 24.66
N ALA A 10 -2.31 31.47 24.45
CA ALA A 10 -2.74 31.87 23.10
C ALA A 10 -1.56 32.13 22.16
N GLU A 11 -0.43 32.64 22.68
CA GLU A 11 0.79 32.86 21.91
C GLU A 11 1.42 31.54 21.44
N GLU A 12 1.57 30.57 22.35
CA GLU A 12 2.08 29.23 22.02
C GLU A 12 1.18 28.51 21.01
N LEU A 13 -0.14 28.64 21.15
CA LEU A 13 -1.10 28.07 20.20
C LEU A 13 -1.02 28.71 18.82
N ARG A 14 -0.87 30.04 18.73
CA ARG A 14 -0.70 30.74 17.43
C ARG A 14 0.62 30.40 16.75
N ALA A 15 1.66 30.06 17.53
CA ALA A 15 2.94 29.62 16.98
C ALA A 15 2.90 28.18 16.46
N ARG A 16 2.11 27.30 17.09
CA ARG A 16 2.07 25.86 16.80
C ARG A 16 0.98 25.43 15.82
N LEU A 17 -0.16 26.12 15.81
CA LEU A 17 -1.32 25.80 14.97
C LEU A 17 -1.33 26.62 13.68
N THR A 18 -1.92 26.07 12.62
CA THR A 18 -2.26 26.89 11.45
C THR A 18 -3.35 27.91 11.80
N PRO A 19 -3.50 29.00 11.01
CA PRO A 19 -4.58 29.96 11.24
C PRO A 19 -5.97 29.34 11.29
N GLU A 20 -6.24 28.34 10.43
CA GLU A 20 -7.52 27.63 10.41
C GLU A 20 -7.71 26.72 11.65
N GLN A 21 -6.67 25.99 12.05
CA GLN A 21 -6.70 25.17 13.28
C GLN A 21 -6.93 26.03 14.53
N TYR A 22 -6.27 27.18 14.62
CA TYR A 22 -6.49 28.13 15.72
C TYR A 22 -7.92 28.69 15.69
N HIS A 23 -8.39 29.14 14.52
CA HIS A 23 -9.73 29.70 14.36
C HIS A 23 -10.82 28.69 14.74
N VAL A 24 -10.71 27.45 14.28
CA VAL A 24 -11.65 26.38 14.62
C VAL A 24 -11.57 26.06 16.11
N THR A 25 -10.40 25.69 16.62
CA THR A 25 -10.27 25.15 17.99
C THR A 25 -10.50 26.20 19.08
N GLN A 26 -10.02 27.43 18.90
CA GLN A 26 -10.03 28.46 19.94
C GLN A 26 -11.17 29.48 19.75
N GLU A 27 -11.49 29.83 18.51
CA GLU A 27 -12.47 30.87 18.18
C GLU A 27 -13.84 30.30 17.77
N ARG A 28 -14.02 28.97 17.87
CA ARG A 28 -15.26 28.24 17.53
C ARG A 28 -15.65 28.40 16.06
N GLY A 29 -14.65 28.52 15.19
CA GLY A 29 -14.83 28.52 13.75
C GLY A 29 -15.33 27.18 13.21
N THR A 30 -15.73 27.18 11.94
CA THR A 30 -16.09 25.95 11.20
C THR A 30 -15.38 25.97 9.85
N GLU A 31 -14.65 24.90 9.54
CA GLU A 31 -13.95 24.77 8.26
C GLU A 31 -14.95 24.52 7.11
N PRO A 32 -14.59 24.78 5.84
CA PRO A 32 -15.50 24.54 4.73
C PRO A 32 -15.80 23.04 4.50
N PRO A 33 -17.04 22.67 4.14
CA PRO A 33 -17.38 21.29 3.79
C PRO A 33 -16.68 20.86 2.50
N PHE A 34 -16.31 19.59 2.40
CA PHE A 34 -15.64 18.95 1.24
C PHE A 34 -14.28 19.55 0.88
N ARG A 35 -13.77 20.50 1.66
CA ARG A 35 -12.46 21.14 1.45
C ARG A 35 -11.67 21.12 2.75
N ASN A 36 -11.55 19.93 3.32
CA ASN A 36 -10.83 19.70 4.56
C ASN A 36 -10.09 18.35 4.49
N ALA A 37 -9.25 18.08 5.49
CA ALA A 37 -8.32 16.95 5.43
C ALA A 37 -9.01 15.59 5.56
N TYR A 38 -10.12 15.49 6.31
CA TYR A 38 -10.60 14.19 6.79
C TYR A 38 -12.02 13.82 6.38
N TRP A 39 -12.74 14.63 5.60
CA TRP A 39 -14.08 14.26 5.13
C TRP A 39 -14.06 12.92 4.37
N ASP A 40 -13.18 12.74 3.39
CA ASP A 40 -13.04 11.51 2.58
C ASP A 40 -11.87 10.60 3.00
N HIS A 41 -11.45 10.72 4.26
CA HIS A 41 -10.32 9.94 4.76
C HIS A 41 -10.80 8.62 5.39
N HIS A 42 -10.25 7.49 4.94
CA HIS A 42 -10.69 6.14 5.32
C HIS A 42 -9.59 5.25 5.92
N GLU A 43 -8.41 5.80 6.16
CA GLU A 43 -7.29 5.01 6.70
C GLU A 43 -7.60 4.50 8.13
N PRO A 44 -7.20 3.26 8.48
CA PRO A 44 -7.26 2.75 9.85
C PRO A 44 -6.38 3.55 10.81
N GLY A 45 -6.94 4.08 11.89
CA GLY A 45 -6.19 4.84 12.88
C GLY A 45 -7.06 5.70 13.79
N LEU A 46 -6.40 6.54 14.58
CA LEU A 46 -7.03 7.44 15.54
C LEU A 46 -7.06 8.88 15.03
N TYR A 47 -8.10 9.60 15.41
CA TYR A 47 -8.15 11.06 15.32
C TYR A 47 -7.96 11.63 16.73
N VAL A 48 -6.88 12.37 16.91
CA VAL A 48 -6.50 12.98 18.18
C VAL A 48 -6.72 14.48 18.12
N ASP A 49 -6.92 15.12 19.28
CA ASP A 49 -6.98 16.58 19.39
C ASP A 49 -5.67 17.19 18.89
N VAL A 50 -5.74 18.12 17.95
CA VAL A 50 -4.55 18.79 17.41
C VAL A 50 -3.79 19.60 18.47
N VAL A 51 -4.45 19.99 19.56
CA VAL A 51 -3.85 20.80 20.63
C VAL A 51 -3.21 19.95 21.72
N SER A 52 -3.93 18.97 22.26
CA SER A 52 -3.48 18.15 23.40
C SER A 52 -2.88 16.81 22.99
N GLY A 53 -3.18 16.31 21.79
CA GLY A 53 -2.88 14.94 21.39
C GLY A 53 -3.78 13.89 22.07
N GLU A 54 -4.82 14.30 22.81
CA GLU A 54 -5.77 13.36 23.41
C GLU A 54 -6.53 12.58 22.32
N PRO A 55 -6.62 11.25 22.39
CA PRO A 55 -7.42 10.45 21.47
C PRO A 55 -8.92 10.76 21.59
N LEU A 56 -9.53 11.22 20.49
CA LEU A 56 -10.93 11.66 20.47
C LEU A 56 -11.84 10.70 19.72
N PHE A 57 -11.44 10.25 18.53
CA PHE A 57 -12.28 9.40 17.68
C PHE A 57 -11.45 8.28 17.01
N SER A 58 -12.15 7.22 16.62
CA SER A 58 -11.59 6.08 15.89
C SER A 58 -12.10 6.07 14.46
N SER A 59 -11.27 5.72 13.48
CA SER A 59 -11.74 5.51 12.12
C SER A 59 -12.75 4.35 11.99
N THR A 60 -12.79 3.42 12.96
CA THR A 60 -13.82 2.35 13.02
C THR A 60 -15.23 2.87 13.29
N ASP A 61 -15.34 4.05 13.89
CA ASP A 61 -16.62 4.68 14.20
C ASP A 61 -16.94 5.81 13.21
N LYS A 62 -16.04 6.08 12.24
CA LYS A 62 -16.22 7.08 11.17
C LYS A 62 -17.18 6.54 10.11
N PHE A 63 -18.01 7.41 9.56
CA PHE A 63 -18.90 7.10 8.44
C PHE A 63 -19.09 8.32 7.53
N ASP A 64 -19.55 8.09 6.30
CA ASP A 64 -19.94 9.16 5.39
C ASP A 64 -21.38 9.61 5.71
N SER A 65 -21.51 10.87 6.13
CA SER A 65 -22.81 11.50 6.41
C SER A 65 -23.34 12.34 5.24
N GLY A 66 -22.55 12.50 4.17
CA GLY A 66 -22.87 13.40 3.05
C GLY A 66 -22.76 14.89 3.38
N THR A 67 -22.29 15.25 4.59
CA THR A 67 -22.21 16.65 5.03
C THR A 67 -20.92 17.37 4.61
N GLY A 68 -19.89 16.62 4.24
CA GLY A 68 -18.58 17.17 3.87
C GLY A 68 -17.64 17.43 5.04
N TRP A 69 -17.93 16.91 6.24
CA TRP A 69 -17.02 16.86 7.39
C TRP A 69 -16.86 15.43 7.90
N PRO A 70 -15.72 15.07 8.51
CA PRO A 70 -15.58 13.77 9.16
C PRO A 70 -16.66 13.59 10.22
N SER A 71 -17.40 12.48 10.10
CA SER A 71 -18.54 12.17 10.96
C SER A 71 -18.32 10.85 11.68
N PHE A 72 -18.59 10.83 12.98
CA PHE A 72 -18.40 9.65 13.83
C PHE A 72 -19.68 9.31 14.59
N THR A 73 -19.90 8.02 14.83
CA THR A 73 -21.10 7.57 15.57
C THR A 73 -20.96 7.74 17.09
N ARG A 74 -19.72 7.86 17.59
CA ARG A 74 -19.39 8.07 19.01
C ARG A 74 -17.94 8.53 19.19
N PRO A 75 -17.59 9.19 20.32
CA PRO A 75 -16.19 9.38 20.70
C PRO A 75 -15.53 8.06 21.07
N LEU A 76 -14.19 8.01 20.99
CA LEU A 76 -13.38 6.87 21.39
C LEU A 76 -13.58 6.53 22.87
N ARG A 77 -13.66 7.58 23.71
CA ARG A 77 -14.02 7.55 25.13
C ARG A 77 -15.03 8.67 25.41
N PRO A 78 -16.20 8.40 26.00
CA PRO A 78 -17.20 9.43 26.31
C PRO A 78 -16.64 10.59 27.15
N GLU A 79 -15.73 10.30 28.06
CA GLU A 79 -15.09 11.28 28.94
C GLU A 79 -14.05 12.19 28.24
N ALA A 80 -13.58 11.85 27.04
CA ALA A 80 -12.64 12.69 26.29
C ALA A 80 -13.30 13.94 25.69
N VAL A 81 -14.63 13.96 25.60
CA VAL A 81 -15.40 15.08 25.05
C VAL A 81 -16.32 15.71 26.10
N VAL A 82 -16.66 16.97 25.88
CA VAL A 82 -17.62 17.75 26.66
C VAL A 82 -18.65 18.32 25.70
N GLU A 83 -19.91 18.05 25.99
CA GLU A 83 -21.05 18.55 25.23
C GLU A 83 -21.60 19.82 25.89
N ARG A 84 -21.79 20.89 25.12
CA ARG A 84 -22.32 22.18 25.60
C ARG A 84 -23.46 22.66 24.71
N ALA A 85 -24.49 23.25 25.31
CA ALA A 85 -25.55 23.89 24.55
C ALA A 85 -24.99 25.07 23.74
N ASP A 86 -25.31 25.12 22.46
CA ASP A 86 -24.95 26.18 21.53
C ASP A 86 -26.24 26.79 20.94
N GLU A 87 -26.55 28.02 21.37
CA GLU A 87 -27.70 28.81 20.88
C GLU A 87 -27.28 29.92 19.89
N SER A 88 -26.03 29.88 19.40
CA SER A 88 -25.52 30.86 18.45
C SER A 88 -26.22 30.76 17.09
N HIS A 89 -26.18 31.86 16.32
CA HIS A 89 -26.75 31.96 14.97
C HIS A 89 -28.25 31.58 14.87
N GLY A 90 -29.00 31.67 15.98
CA GLY A 90 -30.43 31.35 16.02
C GLY A 90 -30.75 29.85 15.90
N MET A 91 -29.75 28.98 16.03
CA MET A 91 -29.90 27.53 16.01
C MET A 91 -29.74 26.96 17.42
N ARG A 92 -30.38 25.83 17.72
CA ARG A 92 -30.11 25.04 18.93
C ARG A 92 -29.32 23.81 18.57
N ARG A 93 -28.03 23.81 18.89
CA ARG A 93 -27.11 22.70 18.63
C ARG A 93 -26.41 22.29 19.92
N VAL A 94 -25.72 21.17 19.88
CA VAL A 94 -24.85 20.72 20.97
C VAL A 94 -23.41 20.77 20.47
N GLU A 95 -22.66 21.74 20.96
CA GLU A 95 -21.23 21.89 20.71
C GLU A 95 -20.46 20.74 21.37
N VAL A 96 -19.48 20.20 20.67
CA VAL A 96 -18.55 19.19 21.17
C VAL A 96 -17.18 19.84 21.35
N ARG A 97 -16.62 19.75 22.55
CA ARG A 97 -15.26 20.24 22.88
C ARG A 97 -14.39 19.12 23.42
N SER A 98 -13.08 19.17 23.19
CA SER A 98 -12.15 18.24 23.86
C SER A 98 -12.04 18.58 25.35
N ARG A 99 -11.95 17.57 26.21
CA ARG A 99 -11.87 17.81 27.65
C ARG A 99 -10.51 18.39 28.06
N ALA A 100 -9.41 17.83 27.54
CA ALA A 100 -8.06 18.24 27.94
C ALA A 100 -7.72 19.68 27.53
N ALA A 101 -7.90 20.03 26.25
CA ALA A 101 -7.53 21.34 25.73
C ALA A 101 -8.67 22.36 25.69
N ASP A 102 -9.92 21.94 25.95
CA ASP A 102 -11.10 22.76 25.68
C ASP A 102 -11.15 23.23 24.21
N SER A 103 -10.68 22.42 23.25
CA SER A 103 -10.74 22.73 21.81
C SER A 103 -12.17 22.60 21.30
N HIS A 104 -12.69 23.57 20.57
CA HIS A 104 -13.91 23.38 19.78
C HIS A 104 -13.66 22.34 18.68
N LEU A 105 -14.45 21.27 18.69
CA LEU A 105 -14.32 20.18 17.73
C LEU A 105 -15.40 20.29 16.63
N GLY A 106 -16.63 20.60 17.02
CA GLY A 106 -17.78 20.66 16.11
C GLY A 106 -19.08 20.49 16.88
N HIS A 107 -20.01 19.71 16.33
CA HIS A 107 -21.35 19.53 16.91
C HIS A 107 -21.81 18.08 16.83
N VAL A 108 -22.70 17.70 17.76
CA VAL A 108 -23.37 16.39 17.76
C VAL A 108 -24.85 16.54 17.42
N PHE A 109 -25.37 15.61 16.62
CA PHE A 109 -26.74 15.59 16.11
C PHE A 109 -27.39 14.23 16.34
N PRO A 110 -28.72 14.17 16.60
CA PRO A 110 -29.45 12.92 16.86
C PRO A 110 -29.94 12.24 15.57
N ASP A 111 -29.12 12.23 14.51
CA ASP A 111 -29.43 11.70 13.17
C ASP A 111 -28.37 10.71 12.66
N GLY A 112 -27.62 10.07 13.57
CA GLY A 112 -26.56 9.13 13.23
C GLY A 112 -27.06 7.70 12.96
N PRO A 113 -26.32 6.90 12.16
CA PRO A 113 -26.70 5.55 11.75
C PRO A 113 -26.42 4.47 12.81
N GLY A 114 -25.71 4.80 13.90
CA GLY A 114 -25.31 3.86 14.94
C GLY A 114 -26.41 3.60 15.98
N PRO A 115 -26.23 2.61 16.87
CA PRO A 115 -27.22 2.27 17.91
C PRO A 115 -27.48 3.41 18.90
N GLY A 116 -26.53 4.35 19.05
CA GLY A 116 -26.74 5.56 19.84
C GLY A 116 -27.55 6.65 19.13
N GLY A 117 -27.80 6.52 17.82
CA GLY A 117 -28.49 7.53 17.01
C GLY A 117 -27.73 8.86 16.88
N LEU A 118 -26.46 8.92 17.30
CA LEU A 118 -25.67 10.15 17.33
C LEU A 118 -24.73 10.25 16.13
N ARG A 119 -24.59 11.47 15.62
CA ARG A 119 -23.60 11.86 14.63
C ARG A 119 -22.76 13.01 15.18
N TYR A 120 -21.52 12.70 15.52
CA TYR A 120 -20.50 13.68 15.85
C TYR A 120 -19.91 14.22 14.54
N CYS A 121 -20.30 15.43 14.15
CA CYS A 121 -19.82 16.12 12.96
C CYS A 121 -18.69 17.06 13.36
N ILE A 122 -17.46 16.70 13.01
CA ILE A 122 -16.25 17.29 13.59
C ILE A 122 -15.45 18.01 12.51
N ASN A 123 -14.79 19.11 12.87
CA ASN A 123 -13.85 19.80 12.00
C ASN A 123 -12.53 19.04 11.95
N SER A 124 -12.04 18.74 10.75
CA SER A 124 -10.72 18.17 10.49
C SER A 124 -9.61 19.04 11.04
N ALA A 125 -9.74 20.37 10.97
CA ALA A 125 -8.81 21.33 11.54
C ALA A 125 -8.69 21.24 13.08
N ALA A 126 -9.62 20.58 13.77
CA ALA A 126 -9.49 20.31 15.20
C ALA A 126 -8.76 18.98 15.49
N LEU A 127 -8.47 18.19 14.46
CA LEU A 127 -7.95 16.83 14.57
C LEU A 127 -6.55 16.70 13.94
N ARG A 128 -5.80 15.72 14.44
CA ARG A 128 -4.64 15.14 13.79
C ARG A 128 -4.87 13.63 13.67
N PHE A 129 -4.63 13.07 12.50
CA PHE A 129 -4.74 11.64 12.30
C PHE A 129 -3.44 10.91 12.68
N VAL A 130 -3.56 9.78 13.37
CA VAL A 130 -2.46 8.86 13.70
C VAL A 130 -2.76 7.50 13.05
N PRO A 131 -2.02 7.12 12.01
CA PRO A 131 -2.17 5.82 11.36
C PRO A 131 -1.99 4.64 12.34
N ALA A 132 -2.73 3.56 12.10
CA ALA A 132 -2.70 2.37 12.96
C ALA A 132 -1.29 1.77 13.14
N ASP A 133 -0.45 1.83 12.11
CA ASP A 133 0.94 1.35 12.11
C ASP A 133 1.92 2.27 12.88
N ARG A 134 1.49 3.47 13.26
CA ARG A 134 2.28 4.45 14.03
C ARG A 134 1.81 4.58 15.48
N LEU A 135 0.70 3.93 15.87
CA LEU A 135 0.11 4.08 17.21
C LEU A 135 1.08 3.77 18.34
N VAL A 136 1.88 2.71 18.23
CA VAL A 136 2.84 2.33 19.28
C VAL A 136 3.95 3.37 19.40
N GLU A 137 4.53 3.80 18.28
CA GLU A 137 5.60 4.79 18.25
C GLU A 137 5.14 6.16 18.76
N GLU A 138 3.90 6.55 18.48
CA GLU A 138 3.33 7.83 18.89
C GLU A 138 2.69 7.80 20.29
N GLY A 139 2.83 6.70 21.04
CA GLY A 139 2.38 6.62 22.44
C GLY A 139 0.91 6.22 22.65
N TYR A 140 0.23 5.74 21.60
CA TYR A 140 -1.16 5.29 21.60
C TYR A 140 -1.30 3.76 21.54
N GLY A 141 -0.26 3.02 21.98
CA GLY A 141 -0.19 1.56 21.86
C GLY A 141 -1.37 0.80 22.47
N GLU A 142 -2.03 1.36 23.50
CA GLU A 142 -3.23 0.77 24.12
C GLU A 142 -4.43 0.62 23.15
N TYR A 143 -4.44 1.38 22.05
CA TYR A 143 -5.51 1.31 21.04
C TYR A 143 -5.13 0.46 19.82
N ALA A 144 -3.89 -0.04 19.74
CA ALA A 144 -3.40 -0.77 18.56
C ALA A 144 -4.24 -2.01 18.24
N GLU A 145 -4.66 -2.76 19.28
CA GLU A 145 -5.48 -3.97 19.14
C GLU A 145 -6.82 -3.71 18.43
N ARG A 146 -7.40 -2.51 18.59
CA ARG A 146 -8.65 -2.13 17.89
C ARG A 146 -8.49 -2.13 16.38
N PHE A 147 -7.27 -1.93 15.90
CA PHE A 147 -6.95 -1.89 14.49
C PHE A 147 -6.22 -3.14 14.04
N GLU A 148 -5.95 -4.15 14.88
CA GLU A 148 -5.16 -5.33 14.48
C GLU A 148 -5.69 -6.07 13.25
N ALA A 149 -7.01 -6.15 13.06
CA ALA A 149 -7.58 -6.75 11.85
C ALA A 149 -7.33 -5.88 10.60
N ALA A 150 -7.27 -4.57 10.75
CA ALA A 150 -7.00 -3.61 9.67
C ALA A 150 -5.48 -3.39 9.44
N GLY A 151 -4.69 -3.42 10.51
CA GLY A 151 -3.23 -3.41 10.53
C GLY A 151 -2.65 -4.70 9.98
N ARG A 152 -3.26 -5.87 10.26
CA ARG A 152 -2.95 -7.13 9.56
C ARG A 152 -3.29 -7.06 8.07
N ARG A 153 -4.36 -6.37 7.66
CA ARG A 153 -4.67 -6.16 6.23
C ARG A 153 -3.69 -5.20 5.54
N LYS A 154 -3.14 -4.21 6.25
CA LYS A 154 -2.12 -3.27 5.73
C LYS A 154 -0.70 -3.87 5.76
N GLN A 155 -0.35 -4.65 6.79
CA GLN A 155 0.90 -5.44 6.86
C GLN A 155 0.87 -6.68 5.96
N ALA A 156 -0.30 -7.24 5.62
CA ALA A 156 -0.46 -8.24 4.57
C ALA A 156 -0.31 -7.67 3.15
N ALA A 157 -0.10 -6.36 2.99
CA ALA A 157 0.45 -5.80 1.77
C ALA A 157 1.97 -5.59 1.91
N ALA A 158 2.69 -6.54 2.53
CA ALA A 158 4.11 -6.68 2.27
C ALA A 158 4.23 -6.94 0.76
N ARG A 159 4.62 -5.95 -0.02
CA ARG A 159 4.92 -6.13 -1.44
C ARG A 159 6.38 -6.55 -1.53
N ALA A 160 6.64 -7.66 -2.20
CA ALA A 160 7.98 -8.07 -2.57
C ALA A 160 8.09 -8.07 -4.09
N THR A 161 9.28 -7.78 -4.60
CA THR A 161 9.56 -7.73 -6.03
C THR A 161 10.43 -8.91 -6.45
N ALA A 162 10.06 -9.59 -7.52
CA ALA A 162 10.90 -10.56 -8.23
C ALA A 162 11.17 -10.08 -9.66
N LEU A 163 12.37 -10.37 -10.19
CA LEU A 163 12.71 -10.05 -11.56
C LEU A 163 13.22 -11.31 -12.28
N LEU A 164 12.45 -11.78 -13.27
CA LEU A 164 12.58 -13.12 -13.84
C LEU A 164 12.62 -13.06 -15.38
N ALA A 165 13.50 -13.83 -16.02
CA ALA A 165 13.58 -13.95 -17.48
C ALA A 165 13.53 -15.43 -17.88
N GLY A 166 12.67 -15.80 -18.82
CA GLY A 166 12.42 -17.21 -19.17
C GLY A 166 12.04 -17.45 -20.63
N GLY A 167 12.40 -16.56 -21.54
CA GLY A 167 11.97 -16.58 -22.94
C GLY A 167 11.21 -15.32 -23.32
N CYS A 168 10.37 -15.38 -24.35
CA CYS A 168 9.48 -14.27 -24.71
C CYS A 168 8.64 -13.84 -23.49
N PHE A 169 8.77 -12.58 -23.08
CA PHE A 169 8.14 -12.09 -21.84
C PHE A 169 6.60 -12.11 -21.85
N TRP A 170 5.94 -12.20 -23.02
CA TRP A 170 4.49 -12.19 -23.15
C TRP A 170 3.87 -13.44 -22.51
N GLY A 171 4.42 -14.61 -22.85
CA GLY A 171 3.98 -15.88 -22.27
C GLY A 171 4.34 -16.01 -20.80
N VAL A 172 5.50 -15.47 -20.40
CA VAL A 172 5.95 -15.46 -19.01
C VAL A 172 5.02 -14.60 -18.14
N GLU A 173 4.75 -13.36 -18.56
CA GLU A 173 3.85 -12.43 -17.87
C GLU A 173 2.45 -13.04 -17.72
N GLN A 174 1.89 -13.58 -18.80
CA GLN A 174 0.55 -14.19 -18.78
C GLN A 174 0.42 -15.33 -17.78
N LEU A 175 1.44 -16.17 -17.64
CA LEU A 175 1.37 -17.29 -16.69
C LEU A 175 1.66 -16.84 -15.25
N LEU A 176 2.55 -15.87 -15.05
CA LEU A 176 2.88 -15.36 -13.72
C LEU A 176 1.73 -14.57 -13.10
N ARG A 177 1.04 -13.73 -13.88
CA ARG A 177 -0.06 -12.90 -13.37
C ARG A 177 -1.28 -13.68 -12.88
N GLU A 178 -1.43 -14.92 -13.33
CA GLU A 178 -2.53 -15.81 -12.92
C GLU A 178 -2.27 -16.50 -11.58
N LEU A 179 -1.04 -16.41 -11.04
CA LEU A 179 -0.65 -17.07 -9.82
C LEU A 179 -1.23 -16.37 -8.59
N ASP A 180 -1.92 -17.12 -7.73
CA ASP A 180 -2.50 -16.54 -6.51
C ASP A 180 -1.40 -15.96 -5.61
N GLY A 181 -1.57 -14.69 -5.21
CA GLY A 181 -0.58 -13.92 -4.47
C GLY A 181 0.29 -12.99 -5.32
N VAL A 182 0.24 -13.07 -6.65
CA VAL A 182 0.77 -12.01 -7.53
C VAL A 182 -0.17 -10.80 -7.50
N LEU A 183 0.41 -9.61 -7.37
CA LEU A 183 -0.29 -8.34 -7.23
C LEU A 183 -0.21 -7.49 -8.50
N ASP A 184 0.94 -7.50 -9.17
CA ASP A 184 1.19 -6.77 -10.41
C ASP A 184 2.33 -7.41 -11.22
N THR A 185 2.32 -7.20 -12.53
CA THR A 185 3.37 -7.65 -13.44
C THR A 185 3.69 -6.59 -14.47
N GLU A 186 4.96 -6.45 -14.80
CA GLU A 186 5.41 -5.53 -15.85
C GLU A 186 6.56 -6.14 -16.65
N VAL A 187 6.46 -6.10 -17.98
CA VAL A 187 7.50 -6.63 -18.86
C VAL A 187 8.54 -5.57 -19.21
N GLY A 188 9.78 -6.00 -19.41
CA GLY A 188 10.89 -5.09 -19.70
C GLY A 188 12.21 -5.78 -19.98
N TYR A 189 13.27 -4.99 -19.92
CA TYR A 189 14.62 -5.38 -20.30
C TYR A 189 15.60 -5.15 -19.15
N THR A 190 16.41 -6.15 -18.82
CA THR A 190 17.39 -6.07 -17.72
C THR A 190 18.60 -6.98 -17.95
N GLY A 191 19.64 -6.84 -17.14
CA GLY A 191 20.85 -7.69 -17.20
C GLY A 191 21.77 -7.41 -18.39
N GLY A 192 21.54 -6.34 -19.15
CA GLY A 192 22.39 -5.87 -20.24
C GLY A 192 23.10 -4.57 -19.90
N THR A 193 23.75 -3.98 -20.91
CA THR A 193 24.60 -2.78 -20.73
C THR A 193 24.07 -1.54 -21.44
N LEU A 194 23.09 -1.66 -22.34
CA LEU A 194 22.52 -0.53 -23.05
C LEU A 194 21.51 0.19 -22.15
N GLU A 195 21.72 1.47 -21.88
CA GLU A 195 20.74 2.28 -21.16
C GLU A 195 19.54 2.63 -22.06
N HIS A 196 18.34 2.69 -21.47
CA HIS A 196 17.08 2.96 -22.17
C HIS A 196 16.87 2.15 -23.48
N PRO A 197 17.06 0.80 -23.46
CA PRO A 197 16.92 -0.03 -24.63
C PRO A 197 15.45 -0.09 -25.09
N ARG A 198 15.24 -0.21 -26.40
CA ARG A 198 13.93 -0.50 -27.00
C ARG A 198 13.87 -1.92 -27.51
N TYR A 199 12.68 -2.45 -27.77
CA TYR A 199 12.51 -3.79 -28.34
C TYR A 199 13.36 -3.99 -29.61
N ALA A 200 13.42 -2.96 -30.47
CA ALA A 200 14.20 -2.98 -31.71
C ALA A 200 15.72 -3.20 -31.48
N ASP A 201 16.23 -2.75 -30.34
CA ASP A 201 17.63 -2.93 -29.94
C ASP A 201 17.83 -4.32 -29.32
N VAL A 202 16.95 -4.70 -28.39
CA VAL A 202 17.04 -5.96 -27.61
C VAL A 202 16.88 -7.19 -28.49
N LYS A 203 15.95 -7.17 -29.46
CA LYS A 203 15.71 -8.32 -30.38
C LYS A 203 16.94 -8.72 -31.20
N THR A 204 17.96 -7.87 -31.28
CA THR A 204 19.23 -8.18 -31.97
C THR A 204 20.14 -9.12 -31.15
N GLY A 205 19.88 -9.27 -29.84
CA GLY A 205 20.71 -10.01 -28.89
C GLY A 205 22.03 -9.30 -28.50
N ARG A 206 22.31 -8.11 -29.05
CA ARG A 206 23.60 -7.42 -28.87
C ARG A 206 23.68 -6.55 -27.62
N THR A 207 22.55 -6.21 -27.01
CA THR A 207 22.49 -5.29 -25.86
C THR A 207 22.84 -5.97 -24.54
N GLY A 208 22.90 -7.31 -24.52
CA GLY A 208 23.07 -8.12 -23.31
C GLY A 208 21.78 -8.26 -22.47
N HIS A 209 20.74 -7.48 -22.76
CA HIS A 209 19.49 -7.56 -22.00
C HIS A 209 18.79 -8.89 -22.22
N ALA A 210 18.16 -9.39 -21.16
CA ALA A 210 17.09 -10.38 -21.25
C ALA A 210 15.74 -9.67 -21.34
N GLU A 211 14.79 -10.26 -22.06
CA GLU A 211 13.38 -10.02 -21.85
C GLU A 211 13.00 -10.60 -20.47
N ALA A 212 12.44 -9.76 -19.61
CA ALA A 212 12.17 -10.08 -18.23
C ALA A 212 10.80 -9.55 -17.79
N VAL A 213 10.30 -10.12 -16.69
CA VAL A 213 9.07 -9.71 -16.01
C VAL A 213 9.44 -9.29 -14.59
N ARG A 214 9.08 -8.06 -14.22
CA ARG A 214 9.01 -7.61 -12.83
C ARG A 214 7.68 -8.06 -12.26
N VAL A 215 7.72 -8.80 -11.16
CA VAL A 215 6.54 -9.34 -10.47
C VAL A 215 6.48 -8.73 -9.08
N GLU A 216 5.42 -8.00 -8.80
CA GLU A 216 5.07 -7.58 -7.44
C GLU A 216 4.14 -8.64 -6.84
N PHE A 217 4.47 -9.16 -5.66
CA PHE A 217 3.71 -10.24 -5.02
C PHE A 217 3.61 -10.03 -3.51
N ASP A 218 2.61 -10.68 -2.92
CA ASP A 218 2.42 -10.78 -1.48
C ASP A 218 3.15 -12.03 -0.96
N PRO A 219 4.30 -11.91 -0.27
CA PRO A 219 5.09 -13.04 0.20
C PRO A 219 4.39 -13.83 1.30
N SER A 220 3.32 -13.29 1.92
CA SER A 220 2.50 -14.02 2.89
C SER A 220 1.53 -15.00 2.23
N ARG A 221 1.16 -14.75 0.96
CA ARG A 221 0.30 -15.62 0.15
C ARG A 221 1.09 -16.48 -0.83
N LEU A 222 2.16 -15.92 -1.38
CA LEU A 222 3.04 -16.56 -2.34
C LEU A 222 4.51 -16.43 -1.88
N PRO A 223 5.04 -17.41 -1.14
CA PRO A 223 6.44 -17.42 -0.78
C PRO A 223 7.34 -17.33 -2.02
N TYR A 224 8.44 -16.57 -1.97
CA TYR A 224 9.35 -16.38 -3.12
C TYR A 224 9.84 -17.72 -3.70
N ALA A 225 10.09 -18.72 -2.87
CA ALA A 225 10.47 -20.06 -3.32
C ALA A 225 9.39 -20.74 -4.19
N ASP A 226 8.11 -20.53 -3.89
CA ASP A 226 7.00 -21.10 -4.65
C ASP A 226 6.77 -20.37 -5.97
N LEU A 227 6.95 -19.04 -5.98
CA LEU A 227 7.04 -18.26 -7.21
C LEU A 227 8.16 -18.80 -8.13
N LEU A 228 9.34 -19.08 -7.59
CA LEU A 228 10.45 -19.65 -8.37
C LEU A 228 10.16 -21.06 -8.86
N ARG A 229 9.56 -21.94 -8.05
CA ARG A 229 9.15 -23.28 -8.49
C ARG A 229 8.13 -23.21 -9.64
N TYR A 230 7.19 -22.27 -9.56
CA TYR A 230 6.24 -22.02 -10.65
C TYR A 230 6.96 -21.51 -11.90
N PHE A 231 7.88 -20.56 -11.75
CA PHE A 231 8.73 -20.07 -12.84
C PHE A 231 9.53 -21.19 -13.52
N PHE A 232 10.08 -22.14 -12.77
CA PHE A 232 10.78 -23.29 -13.35
C PHE A 232 9.85 -24.26 -14.10
N ARG A 233 8.53 -24.21 -13.89
CA ARG A 233 7.56 -25.05 -14.62
C ARG A 233 7.02 -24.39 -15.88
N LEU A 234 7.10 -23.06 -16.00
CA LEU A 234 6.48 -22.34 -17.13
C LEU A 234 7.39 -22.21 -18.37
N HIS A 235 8.68 -22.50 -18.26
CA HIS A 235 9.66 -22.45 -19.36
C HIS A 235 10.64 -23.63 -19.28
N ASP A 236 11.36 -23.94 -20.36
CA ASP A 236 12.50 -24.86 -20.32
C ASP A 236 13.76 -24.17 -19.75
N PRO A 237 14.23 -24.53 -18.54
CA PRO A 237 15.38 -23.89 -17.90
C PRO A 237 16.71 -24.56 -18.29
N THR A 238 16.70 -25.49 -19.25
CA THR A 238 17.89 -26.27 -19.69
C THR A 238 18.46 -25.76 -21.02
N THR A 239 17.71 -24.92 -21.74
CA THR A 239 18.09 -24.38 -23.04
C THR A 239 18.80 -23.04 -22.90
N ARG A 240 20.13 -23.05 -23.06
CA ARG A 240 20.93 -21.81 -22.97
C ARG A 240 20.59 -20.88 -24.14
N ASN A 241 20.29 -19.61 -23.82
CA ASN A 241 19.99 -18.54 -24.80
C ASN A 241 18.90 -18.91 -25.80
N ARG A 242 17.87 -19.63 -25.34
CA ARG A 242 16.75 -20.08 -26.16
C ARG A 242 15.56 -20.43 -25.28
N GLN A 243 14.35 -20.14 -25.76
CA GLN A 243 13.12 -20.74 -25.27
C GLN A 243 12.25 -21.16 -26.46
N GLY A 244 11.95 -22.45 -26.60
CA GLY A 244 11.14 -22.94 -27.71
C GLY A 244 11.67 -22.50 -29.09
N ASN A 245 10.89 -21.68 -29.79
CA ASN A 245 11.24 -21.13 -31.11
C ASN A 245 12.04 -19.83 -31.02
N ASP A 246 12.09 -19.19 -29.85
CA ASP A 246 12.77 -17.93 -29.62
C ASP A 246 14.25 -18.19 -29.29
N VAL A 247 15.13 -17.80 -30.21
CA VAL A 247 16.58 -18.06 -30.12
C VAL A 247 17.34 -16.75 -29.98
N GLY A 248 18.14 -16.63 -28.92
CA GLY A 248 18.91 -15.43 -28.61
C GLY A 248 19.20 -15.28 -27.12
N THR A 249 20.24 -14.53 -26.79
CA THR A 249 20.63 -14.20 -25.40
C THR A 249 19.52 -13.46 -24.65
N GLN A 250 18.67 -12.74 -25.36
CA GLN A 250 17.51 -12.05 -24.80
C GLN A 250 16.43 -13.00 -24.29
N TYR A 251 16.41 -14.26 -24.73
CA TYR A 251 15.45 -15.29 -24.33
C TYR A 251 16.03 -16.28 -23.31
N ARG A 252 17.17 -15.96 -22.70
CA ARG A 252 17.81 -16.83 -21.70
C ARG A 252 16.99 -16.95 -20.42
N SER A 253 17.17 -18.06 -19.72
CA SER A 253 16.65 -18.24 -18.37
C SER A 253 17.54 -17.52 -17.34
N ALA A 254 16.99 -16.59 -16.57
CA ALA A 254 17.71 -15.87 -15.52
C ALA A 254 16.79 -15.44 -14.37
N ILE A 255 17.35 -15.40 -13.16
CA ILE A 255 16.75 -14.85 -11.93
C ILE A 255 17.66 -13.71 -11.47
N PHE A 256 17.08 -12.51 -11.35
CA PHE A 256 17.78 -11.30 -10.94
C PHE A 256 17.45 -11.01 -9.46
N TYR A 257 18.38 -11.28 -8.55
CA TYR A 257 18.14 -11.15 -7.10
C TYR A 257 18.41 -9.73 -6.60
N PHE A 258 17.56 -9.23 -5.71
CA PHE A 258 17.72 -7.91 -5.08
C PHE A 258 18.54 -7.94 -3.78
N ASP A 259 18.59 -9.09 -3.11
CA ASP A 259 19.28 -9.28 -1.84
C ASP A 259 19.80 -10.72 -1.68
N ASP A 260 20.55 -10.95 -0.59
CA ASP A 260 21.15 -12.25 -0.28
C ASP A 260 20.11 -13.35 0.04
N GLU A 261 18.92 -12.98 0.53
CA GLU A 261 17.85 -13.94 0.84
C GLU A 261 17.22 -14.49 -0.44
N GLN A 262 16.93 -13.60 -1.40
CA GLN A 262 16.48 -13.99 -2.74
C GLN A 262 17.55 -14.82 -3.43
N ARG A 263 18.82 -14.42 -3.36
CA ARG A 263 19.92 -15.18 -3.94
C ARG A 263 19.98 -16.59 -3.37
N ALA A 264 20.02 -16.74 -2.04
CA ALA A 264 20.09 -18.04 -1.37
C ALA A 264 18.87 -18.91 -1.70
N THR A 265 17.68 -18.30 -1.76
CA THR A 265 16.44 -19.00 -2.15
C THR A 265 16.48 -19.46 -3.60
N ALA A 266 16.95 -18.60 -4.52
CA ALA A 266 17.08 -18.95 -5.93
C ALA A 266 18.10 -20.07 -6.16
N GLU A 267 19.25 -20.02 -5.49
CA GLU A 267 20.27 -21.06 -5.56
C GLU A 267 19.72 -22.39 -5.03
N ARG A 268 19.01 -22.36 -3.90
CA ARG A 268 18.36 -23.55 -3.31
C ARG A 268 17.28 -24.14 -4.23
N VAL A 269 16.36 -23.32 -4.74
CA VAL A 269 15.29 -23.81 -5.62
C VAL A 269 15.84 -24.32 -6.95
N ARG A 270 16.84 -23.64 -7.52
CA ARG A 270 17.52 -24.13 -8.73
C ARG A 270 18.14 -25.50 -8.50
N ALA A 271 18.84 -25.71 -7.38
CA ALA A 271 19.43 -27.00 -7.03
C ALA A 271 18.36 -28.09 -6.80
N GLU A 272 17.23 -27.75 -6.16
CA GLU A 272 16.07 -28.63 -6.00
C GLU A 272 15.51 -29.07 -7.36
N VAL A 273 15.34 -28.13 -8.29
CA VAL A 273 14.83 -28.40 -9.64
C VAL A 273 15.80 -29.26 -10.45
N ASP A 274 17.10 -28.94 -10.41
CA ASP A 274 18.14 -29.71 -11.12
C ASP A 274 18.22 -31.16 -10.58
N ALA A 275 18.15 -31.33 -9.27
CA ALA A 275 18.16 -32.64 -8.62
C ALA A 275 16.87 -33.45 -8.81
N SER A 276 15.77 -32.81 -9.24
CA SER A 276 14.46 -33.48 -9.37
C SER A 276 14.41 -34.54 -10.47
N GLY A 277 15.31 -34.47 -11.45
CA GLY A 277 15.30 -35.33 -12.63
C GLY A 277 14.10 -35.12 -13.57
N ARG A 278 13.28 -34.08 -13.37
CA ARG A 278 12.13 -33.76 -14.23
C ARG A 278 12.51 -33.10 -15.55
N TRP A 279 13.69 -32.48 -15.61
CA TRP A 279 14.21 -31.84 -16.80
C TRP A 279 15.21 -32.76 -17.53
N PRO A 280 15.24 -32.77 -18.87
CA PRO A 280 16.03 -33.71 -19.65
C PRO A 280 17.53 -33.38 -19.68
N ALA A 281 17.92 -32.20 -19.17
CA ALA A 281 19.29 -31.70 -19.14
C ALA A 281 19.51 -30.81 -17.90
N PRO A 282 20.77 -30.50 -17.54
CA PRO A 282 21.05 -29.64 -16.40
C PRO A 282 20.45 -28.24 -16.52
N VAL A 283 20.02 -27.68 -15.40
CA VAL A 283 19.46 -26.32 -15.32
C VAL A 283 20.54 -25.27 -15.55
N VAL A 284 20.38 -24.49 -16.61
CA VAL A 284 21.33 -23.44 -17.04
C VAL A 284 20.92 -22.03 -16.60
N THR A 285 19.83 -21.89 -15.84
CA THR A 285 19.34 -20.61 -15.32
C THR A 285 20.42 -19.82 -14.59
N GLU A 286 20.62 -18.58 -15.04
CA GLU A 286 21.54 -17.64 -14.41
C GLU A 286 20.93 -17.10 -13.10
N ILE A 287 21.75 -16.96 -12.05
CA ILE A 287 21.36 -16.29 -10.80
C ILE A 287 22.33 -15.14 -10.61
N VAL A 288 21.87 -13.92 -10.87
CA VAL A 288 22.73 -12.73 -10.98
C VAL A 288 22.10 -11.56 -10.22
N PRO A 289 22.89 -10.59 -9.74
CA PRO A 289 22.32 -9.44 -9.03
C PRO A 289 21.43 -8.62 -9.98
N ALA A 290 20.32 -8.12 -9.45
CA ALA A 290 19.43 -7.24 -10.19
C ALA A 290 20.14 -5.91 -10.51
N GLY A 291 20.13 -5.55 -11.79
CA GLY A 291 20.55 -4.24 -12.28
C GLY A 291 19.35 -3.36 -12.62
N PRO A 292 19.54 -2.29 -13.41
CA PRO A 292 18.43 -1.50 -13.93
C PRO A 292 17.40 -2.35 -14.68
N PHE A 293 16.13 -2.04 -14.47
CA PHE A 293 15.01 -2.58 -15.22
C PHE A 293 14.43 -1.48 -16.09
N TRP A 294 14.33 -1.74 -17.40
CA TRP A 294 13.78 -0.80 -18.37
C TRP A 294 12.42 -1.33 -18.84
N PRO A 295 11.30 -0.68 -18.47
CA PRO A 295 9.98 -1.06 -18.96
C PRO A 295 9.95 -1.16 -20.48
N ALA A 296 9.37 -2.23 -21.01
CA ALA A 296 9.13 -2.35 -22.43
C ALA A 296 8.02 -1.39 -22.88
N GLU A 297 7.95 -1.14 -24.19
CA GLU A 297 6.96 -0.26 -24.79
C GLU A 297 5.51 -0.69 -24.44
N PRO A 298 4.54 0.24 -24.34
CA PRO A 298 3.17 -0.06 -23.89
C PRO A 298 2.47 -1.20 -24.66
N GLU A 299 2.78 -1.39 -25.94
CA GLU A 299 2.25 -2.48 -26.75
C GLU A 299 2.71 -3.89 -26.32
N HIS A 300 3.78 -3.98 -25.52
CA HIS A 300 4.26 -5.25 -24.97
C HIS A 300 3.65 -5.57 -23.61
N GLN A 301 3.19 -4.57 -22.86
CA GLN A 301 2.52 -4.76 -21.58
C GLN A 301 1.16 -5.42 -21.81
N ASP A 302 0.82 -6.42 -20.99
CA ASP A 302 -0.47 -7.11 -21.06
C ASP A 302 -0.80 -7.68 -22.45
N TYR A 303 0.21 -8.00 -23.26
CA TYR A 303 0.03 -8.30 -24.68
C TYR A 303 -1.00 -9.43 -24.92
N LEU A 304 -0.93 -10.52 -24.15
CA LEU A 304 -1.83 -11.67 -24.26
C LEU A 304 -3.21 -11.44 -23.60
N VAL A 305 -3.35 -10.45 -22.73
CA VAL A 305 -4.68 -9.99 -22.27
C VAL A 305 -5.39 -9.26 -23.40
N HIS A 306 -4.67 -8.40 -24.12
CA HIS A 306 -5.20 -7.70 -25.29
C HIS A 306 -5.36 -8.60 -26.52
N HIS A 307 -4.53 -9.65 -26.63
CA HIS A 307 -4.53 -10.60 -27.74
C HIS A 307 -4.55 -12.05 -27.22
N PRO A 308 -5.70 -12.59 -26.78
CA PRO A 308 -5.78 -13.92 -26.17
C PRO A 308 -5.33 -15.10 -27.06
N GLY A 309 -5.34 -14.93 -28.39
CA GLY A 309 -4.80 -15.89 -29.36
C GLY A 309 -3.38 -15.54 -29.85
N GLY A 310 -2.71 -14.61 -29.18
CA GLY A 310 -1.37 -14.13 -29.50
C GLY A 310 -0.30 -15.21 -29.29
N TYR A 311 0.91 -14.89 -29.73
CA TYR A 311 2.03 -15.83 -29.65
C TYR A 311 2.45 -16.08 -28.20
N THR A 312 2.58 -17.36 -27.85
CA THR A 312 3.29 -17.81 -26.65
C THR A 312 3.92 -19.18 -26.92
N CYS A 313 5.13 -19.40 -26.38
CA CYS A 313 5.77 -20.72 -26.32
C CYS A 313 5.83 -21.24 -24.87
N HIS A 314 5.08 -20.63 -23.95
CA HIS A 314 5.06 -20.97 -22.54
C HIS A 314 3.77 -21.70 -22.17
N TRP A 315 3.92 -22.71 -21.32
CA TRP A 315 2.84 -23.47 -20.70
C TRP A 315 3.37 -24.12 -19.42
N LEU A 316 2.49 -24.50 -18.49
CA LEU A 316 2.93 -25.21 -17.29
C LEU A 316 3.25 -26.67 -17.60
N ARG A 317 4.47 -27.09 -17.25
CA ARG A 317 4.88 -28.50 -17.24
C ARG A 317 4.58 -29.11 -15.87
N ASP A 318 4.15 -30.36 -15.87
CA ASP A 318 3.94 -31.16 -14.66
C ASP A 318 5.23 -31.87 -14.21
#